data_AF-A0A2I2DW74-F1
#
_entry.id   AF-A0A2I2DW74-F1
#
_cell.length_a   1.000
_cell.length_b   1.000
_cell.length_c   1.000
_cell.angle_alpha   90.00
_cell.angle_beta   90.00
_cell.angle_gamma   90.00
#
_symmetry.space_group_name_H-M   'P 1'
#
loop_
_entity.id
_entity.type
_entity.pdbx_description
1 polymer ?
#
loop_
_entity_poly.entity_id
_entity_poly.type
_entity_poly.pdbx_seq_one_letter_code
_entity_poly.pdbx_strand_id
1 'polypeptide(L)' 'MDHYYGHFFGMHFIWWIIWIILVIWIFATPYDIPYQKTKRESPLDILKKRFAKGEITKEDYEDAKKTLKSED' A
#
# COMPACT_ATOMS: atom_id res chain seq x y z
N MET A 1 18.85 -51.15 -10.70
CA MET A 1 18.92 -50.17 -11.81
C MET A 1 17.92 -49.06 -11.47
N ASP A 2 18.12 -48.33 -10.37
CA ASP A 2 17.01 -47.58 -9.73
C ASP A 2 17.44 -46.22 -9.16
N HIS A 3 18.41 -45.54 -9.79
CA HIS A 3 18.89 -44.23 -9.32
C HIS A 3 18.61 -43.06 -10.27
N TYR A 4 17.92 -43.28 -11.40
CA TYR A 4 17.68 -42.24 -12.41
C TYR A 4 16.32 -41.53 -12.31
N TYR A 5 15.39 -42.00 -11.48
CA TYR A 5 14.06 -41.39 -11.33
C TYR A 5 13.99 -40.22 -10.33
N GLY A 6 14.99 -40.06 -9.46
CA GLY A 6 15.01 -38.97 -8.46
C GLY A 6 15.38 -37.59 -9.04
N HIS A 7 16.07 -37.55 -10.19
CA HIS A 7 16.63 -36.30 -10.71
C HIS A 7 15.60 -35.43 -11.44
N PHE A 8 14.60 -36.03 -12.09
CA PHE A 8 13.54 -35.29 -12.80
C PHE A 8 12.51 -34.68 -11.84
N PHE A 9 12.18 -35.37 -10.73
CA PHE A 9 11.27 -34.83 -9.72
C PHE A 9 11.91 -33.70 -8.91
N GLY A 10 13.20 -33.80 -8.57
CA GLY A 10 13.91 -32.78 -7.79
C GLY A 10 14.02 -31.43 -8.52
N MET A 11 14.35 -31.46 -9.82
CA MET A 11 14.56 -30.24 -10.60
C MET A 11 13.25 -29.48 -10.87
N HIS A 12 12.15 -30.18 -11.08
CA HIS A 12 10.83 -29.56 -11.25
C HIS A 12 10.31 -28.97 -9.93
N PHE A 13 10.56 -29.64 -8.80
CA PHE A 13 10.11 -29.16 -7.49
C PHE A 13 10.80 -27.85 -7.07
N ILE A 14 12.10 -27.73 -7.37
CA ILE A 14 12.87 -26.49 -7.15
C ILE A 14 12.29 -25.32 -7.94
N TRP A 15 11.87 -25.57 -9.19
CA TRP A 15 11.22 -24.55 -10.02
C TRP A 15 9.91 -24.03 -9.38
N TRP A 16 9.08 -24.93 -8.85
CA TRP A 16 7.85 -24.55 -8.13
C TRP A 16 8.13 -23.78 -6.83
N ILE A 17 9.19 -24.12 -6.10
CA ILE A 17 9.58 -23.38 -4.89
C ILE A 17 9.93 -21.92 -5.22
N ILE A 18 10.65 -21.68 -6.32
CA ILE A 18 10.99 -20.32 -6.77
C ILE A 18 9.71 -19.51 -7.07
N TRP A 19 8.73 -20.12 -7.74
CA TRP A 19 7.44 -19.48 -8.01
C TRP A 19 6.67 -19.15 -6.72
N ILE A 20 6.63 -20.06 -5.76
CA ILE A 20 5.97 -19.84 -4.47
C ILE A 20 6.62 -18.66 -3.72
N ILE A 21 7.95 -18.60 -3.68
CA ILE A 21 8.69 -17.50 -3.05
C ILE A 21 8.37 -16.17 -3.74
N LEU A 22 8.31 -16.15 -5.07
CA LEU A 22 7.98 -14.95 -5.85
C LEU A 22 6.56 -14.44 -5.52
N VAL A 23 5.58 -15.34 -5.47
CA VAL A 23 4.20 -14.98 -5.07
C VAL A 23 4.17 -14.42 -3.66
N ILE A 24 4.79 -15.10 -2.69
CA ILE A 24 4.86 -14.61 -1.31
C ILE A 24 5.55 -13.25 -1.27
N TRP A 25 6.62 -13.04 -2.02
CA TRP A 25 7.34 -11.76 -2.07
C TRP A 25 6.47 -10.63 -2.64
N ILE A 26 5.65 -10.88 -3.66
CA ILE A 26 4.70 -9.90 -4.19
C ILE A 26 3.68 -9.49 -3.12
N PHE A 27 3.16 -10.44 -2.35
CA PHE A 27 2.16 -10.16 -1.32
C PHE A 27 2.75 -9.62 -0.01
N ALA A 28 3.97 -10.04 0.34
CA ALA A 28 4.67 -9.65 1.55
C ALA A 28 5.42 -8.34 1.40
N THR A 29 5.69 -7.88 0.17
CA THR A 29 6.12 -6.51 -0.05
C THR A 29 4.90 -5.63 0.22
N PRO A 30 4.88 -4.80 1.28
CA PRO A 30 3.93 -3.72 1.35
C PRO A 30 4.35 -2.77 0.24
N TYR A 31 3.88 -3.04 -0.99
CA TYR A 31 3.78 -1.99 -1.98
C TYR A 31 2.89 -0.97 -1.30
N ASP A 32 3.53 0.08 -0.82
CA ASP A 32 2.90 1.27 -0.32
C ASP A 32 2.21 1.85 -1.54
N ILE A 33 1.03 1.32 -1.88
CA ILE A 33 0.27 1.67 -3.06
C ILE A 33 0.01 3.18 -2.90
N PRO A 34 0.74 4.07 -3.60
CA PRO A 34 0.48 5.49 -3.46
C PRO A 34 -0.90 5.82 -4.04
N TYR A 35 -1.47 4.87 -4.79
CA TYR A 35 -2.77 4.93 -5.42
C TYR A 35 -3.96 4.81 -4.44
N GLN A 36 -3.76 4.36 -3.19
CA GLN A 36 -4.84 4.37 -2.18
C GLN A 36 -5.06 5.74 -1.53
N LYS A 37 -4.29 6.78 -1.89
CA LYS A 37 -4.64 8.17 -1.57
C LYS A 37 -5.79 8.74 -2.42
N THR A 38 -6.40 7.91 -3.29
CA THR A 38 -7.59 8.28 -4.07
C THR A 38 -8.90 7.82 -3.42
N LYS A 39 -8.84 7.13 -2.27
CA LYS A 39 -10.04 6.80 -1.49
C LYS A 39 -10.55 8.06 -0.81
N ARG A 40 -11.29 8.88 -1.58
CA ARG A 40 -12.05 10.06 -1.13
C ARG A 40 -11.23 10.93 -0.19
N GLU A 41 -10.35 11.79 -0.73
CA GLU A 41 -9.70 12.83 0.08
C GLU A 41 -10.80 13.49 0.93
N SER A 42 -10.78 13.23 2.24
CA SER A 42 -11.74 13.82 3.16
C SER A 42 -11.57 15.34 3.08
N PRO A 43 -12.63 16.14 3.28
CA PRO A 43 -12.50 17.59 3.40
C PRO A 43 -11.32 18.01 4.30
N LEU A 44 -11.03 17.22 5.35
CA LEU A 44 -9.88 17.39 6.23
C LEU A 44 -8.51 17.17 5.55
N ASP A 45 -8.40 16.19 4.65
CA ASP A 45 -7.16 15.93 3.90
C ASP A 45 -6.86 17.05 2.89
N ILE A 46 -7.90 17.58 2.24
CA ILE A 46 -7.78 18.74 1.35
C ILE A 46 -7.31 19.97 2.14
N LEU A 47 -7.89 20.19 3.31
CA LEU A 47 -7.51 21.29 4.21
C LEU A 47 -6.04 21.16 4.66
N LYS A 48 -5.62 19.97 5.07
CA LYS A 48 -4.25 19.68 5.50
C LYS A 48 -3.23 19.87 4.37
N LYS A 49 -3.59 19.50 3.14
CA LYS A 49 -2.76 19.69 1.94
C LYS A 49 -2.55 21.17 1.61
N ARG A 50 -3.59 21.99 1.73
CA ARG A 50 -3.49 23.46 1.55
C ARG A 50 -2.69 24.13 2.66
N PHE A 51 -2.83 23.67 3.90
CA PHE A 51 -2.01 24.13 5.02
C PHE A 51 -0.53 23.79 4.82
N ALA A 52 -0.22 22.56 4.39
CA ALA A 52 1.15 22.15 4.10
C ALA A 52 1.78 22.91 2.91
N LYS A 53 0.96 23.38 1.98
CA LYS A 53 1.40 24.27 0.90
C LYS A 53 1.57 25.74 1.32
N GLY A 54 1.13 26.11 2.52
CA GLY A 54 1.14 27.50 2.98
C GLY A 54 0.06 28.39 2.33
N GLU A 55 -0.94 27.79 1.69
CA GLU A 55 -2.04 28.52 1.03
C GLU A 55 -3.09 29.03 2.04
N ILE A 56 -3.09 28.48 3.26
CA ILE A 56 -4.00 28.88 4.36
C ILE A 56 -3.22 29.07 5.65
N THR A 57 -3.70 29.97 6.50
CA THR A 57 -3.08 30.21 7.80
C THR A 57 -3.50 29.15 8.83
N LYS A 58 -2.81 29.12 9.97
CA LYS A 58 -3.17 28.21 11.09
C LYS A 58 -4.57 28.50 11.63
N GLU A 59 -4.99 29.76 11.61
CA GLU A 59 -6.31 30.19 12.09
C GLU A 59 -7.42 29.67 11.18
N ASP A 60 -7.27 29.85 9.86
CA ASP A 60 -8.21 29.33 8.86
C ASP A 60 -8.34 27.80 8.92
N TYR A 61 -7.21 27.11 9.16
CA TYR A 61 -7.20 25.66 9.30
C TYR A 61 -7.97 25.18 10.53
N GLU A 62 -7.78 25.83 11.68
CA GLU A 62 -8.46 25.46 12.92
C GLU A 62 -9.96 25.75 12.88
N ASP A 63 -10.37 26.83 12.21
CA ASP A 63 -11.78 27.18 12.03
C ASP A 63 -12.50 26.16 11.13
N ALA A 64 -11.95 25.88 9.95
CA ALA A 64 -12.52 24.90 9.03
C ALA A 64 -12.53 23.48 9.61
N LYS A 65 -11.52 23.11 10.40
CA LYS A 65 -11.48 21.82 11.12
C LYS A 65 -12.59 21.71 12.18
N LYS A 66 -12.92 22.80 12.87
CA LYS A 66 -14.03 22.82 13.84
C LYS A 66 -15.37 22.68 13.13
N THR A 67 -15.59 23.44 12.06
CA THR A 67 -16.82 23.41 11.25
C THR A 67 -17.07 22.02 10.69
N LEU A 68 -16.05 21.37 10.12
CA LEU A 68 -16.16 20.01 9.58
C LEU A 68 -16.43 18.96 10.66
N LYS A 69 -15.98 19.15 11.91
CA LYS A 69 -16.23 18.20 13.02
C LYS A 69 -17.65 18.32 13.60
N SER A 70 -18.31 19.45 13.40
CA SER A 70 -19.68 19.70 13.87
C SER A 70 -20.77 19.26 12.89
N GLU A 71 -20.41 18.82 11.68
CA GLU A 71 -21.36 18.43 10.62
C GLU A 71 -21.49 16.90 10.45
N ASP A 72 -20.79 16.12 11.29
CA ASP A 72 -20.89 14.65 11.42
C ASP A 72 -21.75 14.21 12.62
#